data_AF-A0A7Z9FDU9-F1
#
_entry.id   AF-A0A7Z9FDU9-F1
#
_cell.length_a   1.000
_cell.length_b   1.000
_cell.length_c   1.000
_cell.angle_alpha   90.00
_cell.angle_beta   90.00
_cell.angle_gamma   90.00
#
_symmetry.space_group_name_H-M   'P 1'
#
loop_
_entity.id
_entity.type
_entity.pdbx_description
1 polymer ?
#
loop_
_entity_poly.entity_id
_entity_poly.type
_entity_poly.pdbx_seq_one_letter_code
_entity_poly.pdbx_strand_id
1 'polypeptide(L)'
;MSKSTTPIHIIGGGLAGSEAAWQISQSGLPVVIHEMRPVQSTDAHQTSYLAELVCSNSFRSDDAMNNAVGLLHEEMRRSNSLI
;
A
#
# COMPACT_ATOMS: atom_id res chain seq x y z
N MET A 1 -8.38 24.34 19.05
CA MET A 1 -7.77 24.82 17.79
C MET A 1 -7.19 23.61 17.09
N SER A 2 -7.81 23.17 15.98
CA SER A 2 -7.27 22.08 15.17
C SER A 2 -5.96 22.57 14.54
N LYS A 3 -4.84 21.92 14.87
CA LYS A 3 -3.56 22.16 14.20
C LYS A 3 -3.80 21.79 12.73
N SER A 4 -3.68 22.74 11.82
CA SER A 4 -3.61 22.44 10.39
C SER A 4 -2.35 21.58 10.19
N THR A 5 -2.53 20.28 10.13
CA THR A 5 -1.47 19.32 9.86
C THR A 5 -1.21 19.33 8.37
N THR A 6 0.01 19.69 7.96
CA THR A 6 0.46 19.54 6.58
C THR A 6 0.27 18.09 6.14
N PRO A 7 -0.38 17.82 5.00
CA PRO A 7 -0.53 16.46 4.49
C PRO A 7 0.82 15.78 4.28
N ILE A 8 0.88 14.48 4.52
CA ILE A 8 2.02 13.64 4.14
C ILE A 8 1.81 13.22 2.68
N HIS A 9 2.85 13.38 1.86
CA HIS A 9 2.79 13.09 0.44
C HIS A 9 3.45 11.73 0.16
N ILE A 10 2.76 10.88 -0.59
CA ILE A 10 3.26 9.59 -1.09
C ILE A 10 3.36 9.68 -2.61
N ILE A 11 4.52 9.31 -3.16
CA ILE A 11 4.73 9.26 -4.61
C ILE A 11 4.63 7.81 -5.07
N GLY A 12 3.60 7.52 -5.87
CA GLY A 12 3.25 6.19 -6.36
C GLY A 12 2.18 5.51 -5.51
N GLY A 13 1.19 4.92 -6.19
CA GLY A 13 0.07 4.20 -5.58
C GLY A 13 0.11 2.70 -5.84
N GLY A 14 1.30 2.10 -5.87
CA GLY A 14 1.48 0.64 -5.82
C GLY A 14 1.24 0.09 -4.41
N LEU A 15 1.45 -1.21 -4.19
CA LEU A 15 1.23 -1.87 -2.88
C LEU A 15 1.82 -1.09 -1.70
N ALA A 16 3.12 -0.75 -1.75
CA ALA A 16 3.77 -0.01 -0.67
C ALA A 16 3.18 1.39 -0.43
N GLY A 17 2.80 2.10 -1.51
CA GLY A 17 2.20 3.43 -1.41
C GLY A 17 0.80 3.39 -0.82
N SER A 18 0.01 2.39 -1.21
CA SER A 18 -1.33 2.15 -0.64
C SER A 18 -1.26 1.79 0.83
N GLU A 19 -0.33 0.91 1.24
CA GLU A 19 -0.14 0.55 2.65
C GLU A 19 0.33 1.75 3.49
N ALA A 20 1.30 2.53 2.99
CA ALA A 20 1.73 3.74 3.67
C ALA A 20 0.57 4.74 3.84
N ALA A 21 -0.25 4.93 2.80
CA ALA A 21 -1.40 5.82 2.87
C ALA A 21 -2.45 5.33 3.88
N TRP A 22 -2.68 4.02 3.90
CA TRP A 22 -3.55 3.37 4.87
C TRP A 22 -3.09 3.64 6.29
N GLN A 23 -1.84 3.34 6.63
CA GLN A 23 -1.29 3.54 7.98
C GLN A 23 -1.32 5.01 8.42
N ILE A 24 -1.01 5.95 7.52
CA ILE A 24 -1.10 7.39 7.81
C ILE A 24 -2.55 7.81 8.07
N SER A 25 -3.49 7.35 7.26
CA SER A 25 -4.93 7.66 7.43
C SER A 25 -5.50 7.06 8.71
N GLN A 26 -5.14 5.82 9.05
CA GLN A 26 -5.53 5.14 10.29
C GLN A 26 -4.97 5.84 11.53
N SER A 27 -3.83 6.54 11.38
CA SER A 27 -3.26 7.40 12.42
C SER A 27 -3.93 8.78 12.53
N GLY A 28 -4.98 9.04 11.74
CA GLY A 28 -5.73 10.31 11.75
C GLY A 28 -4.98 11.48 11.13
N LEU A 29 -3.93 11.21 10.34
CA LEU A 29 -3.13 12.24 9.67
C LEU A 29 -3.58 12.42 8.21
N PRO A 30 -3.57 13.66 7.69
CA PRO A 30 -3.88 13.89 6.28
C PRO A 30 -2.79 13.31 5.38
N VAL A 31 -3.21 12.67 4.29
CA VAL A 31 -2.33 12.04 3.31
C VAL A 31 -2.78 12.34 1.89
N VAL A 32 -1.83 12.52 0.98
CA VAL A 32 -2.07 12.68 -0.45
C VAL A 32 -1.20 11.68 -1.22
N ILE A 33 -1.84 10.86 -2.05
CA ILE A 33 -1.16 9.95 -2.97
C ILE A 33 -1.05 10.62 -4.34
N HIS A 34 0.17 10.65 -4.88
CA HIS A 34 0.45 11.09 -6.25
C HIS A 34 0.67 9.85 -7.11
N GLU A 35 -0.35 9.48 -7.90
CA GLU A 35 -0.29 8.38 -8.83
C GLU A 35 -0.41 8.93 -10.26
N MET A 36 0.47 8.45 -11.15
CA MET A 36 0.50 8.92 -12.54
C MET A 36 -0.66 8.35 -13.35
N ARG A 37 -1.17 7.16 -12.98
CA ARG A 37 -2.36 6.54 -13.56
C ARG A 37 -3.64 7.25 -13.07
N PRO A 38 -4.66 7.41 -13.92
CA PRO A 38 -4.79 6.89 -15.29
C PRO A 38 -4.13 7.74 -16.39
N VAL A 39 -3.58 8.92 -16.07
CA VAL A 39 -3.08 9.87 -17.09
C VAL A 39 -1.91 9.27 -17.88
N GLN A 40 -0.99 8.61 -17.18
CA GLN A 40 0.13 7.88 -17.77
C GLN A 40 0.09 6.43 -17.30
N SER A 41 -0.22 5.51 -18.21
CA SER A 41 -0.09 4.07 -17.96
C SER A 41 1.28 3.53 -18.41
N THR A 42 1.54 2.27 -18.10
CA THR A 42 2.68 1.49 -18.59
C THR A 42 2.19 0.14 -19.10
N ASP A 43 2.99 -0.55 -19.91
CA ASP A 43 2.65 -1.89 -20.44
C ASP A 43 2.34 -2.94 -19.36
N ALA A 44 2.87 -2.76 -18.14
CA ALA A 44 2.61 -3.66 -17.02
C ALA A 44 1.20 -3.51 -16.40
N HIS A 45 0.59 -2.32 -16.48
CA HIS A 45 -0.67 -2.01 -15.80
C HIS A 45 -1.86 -2.12 -16.75
N GLN A 46 -2.92 -2.76 -16.29
CA GLN A 46 -4.18 -2.97 -16.99
C GLN A 46 -5.30 -2.08 -16.46
N THR A 47 -5.11 -1.47 -15.28
CA THR A 47 -6.14 -0.66 -14.62
C THR A 47 -5.62 0.71 -14.20
N SER A 48 -6.57 1.58 -13.84
CA SER A 48 -6.30 2.87 -13.21
C SER A 48 -6.26 2.81 -11.68
N TYR A 49 -6.41 1.62 -11.10
CA TYR A 49 -6.56 1.46 -9.66
C TYR A 49 -5.21 1.38 -8.94
N LEU A 50 -5.24 1.72 -7.66
CA LEU A 50 -4.09 1.58 -6.77
C LEU A 50 -3.84 0.11 -6.43
N ALA A 51 -2.63 -0.20 -5.98
CA ALA A 51 -2.21 -1.53 -5.54
C ALA A 51 -2.45 -2.68 -6.56
N GLU A 52 -2.42 -2.37 -7.86
CA GLU A 52 -2.54 -3.39 -8.91
C GLU A 52 -1.39 -4.39 -8.88
N LEU A 53 -1.71 -5.68 -8.95
CA LEU A 53 -0.74 -6.76 -9.14
C LEU A 53 -0.46 -6.96 -10.63
N VAL A 54 0.73 -6.57 -11.09
CA VAL A 54 1.09 -6.54 -12.51
C VAL A 54 1.91 -7.75 -13.01
N CYS A 55 2.22 -8.70 -12.12
CA CYS A 55 3.04 -9.86 -12.46
C CYS A 55 2.34 -11.16 -11.99
N SER A 56 2.68 -11.66 -10.80
CA SER A 56 1.98 -12.78 -10.18
C SER A 56 0.82 -12.26 -9.32
N ASN A 57 -0.25 -13.05 -9.24
CA ASN A 57 -1.34 -12.85 -8.28
C ASN A 57 -1.08 -13.55 -6.92
N SER A 58 0.10 -14.13 -6.72
CA SER A 58 0.47 -14.80 -5.48
C SER A 58 1.16 -13.85 -4.52
N PHE A 59 0.64 -13.75 -3.30
CA PHE A 59 1.34 -13.13 -2.16
C PHE A 59 2.36 -14.09 -1.51
N ARG A 60 2.63 -15.25 -2.14
CA ARG A 60 3.50 -16.32 -1.64
C ARG A 60 2.92 -17.04 -0.42
N SER A 61 3.77 -17.79 0.29
CA SER A 61 3.34 -18.67 1.38
C SER A 61 2.92 -17.89 2.62
N ASP A 62 1.85 -18.34 3.26
CA ASP A 62 1.33 -17.81 4.51
C ASP A 62 1.79 -18.59 5.76
N ASP A 63 2.73 -19.55 5.60
CA ASP A 63 3.28 -20.32 6.71
C ASP A 63 4.23 -19.45 7.55
N ALA A 64 3.71 -18.86 8.62
CA ALA A 64 4.48 -18.01 9.53
C ALA A 64 5.56 -18.75 10.33
N MET A 65 5.50 -20.09 10.43
CA MET A 65 6.46 -20.88 11.20
C MET A 65 7.70 -21.24 10.39
N ASN A 66 7.55 -21.46 9.08
CA ASN A 66 8.62 -21.96 8.22
C ASN A 66 8.93 -21.09 6.99
N ASN A 67 8.22 -19.98 6.77
CA ASN A 67 8.45 -19.09 5.64
C ASN A 67 8.65 -17.64 6.08
N ALA A 68 9.71 -16.99 5.59
CA ALA A 68 9.99 -15.59 5.89
C ALA A 68 8.87 -14.63 5.42
N VAL A 69 8.23 -14.92 4.29
CA VAL A 69 7.09 -14.11 3.80
C VAL A 69 5.85 -14.37 4.65
N GLY A 70 5.61 -15.63 5.05
CA GLY A 70 4.52 -15.97 5.96
C GLY A 70 4.66 -15.27 7.31
N LEU A 71 5.89 -15.18 7.85
CA LEU A 71 6.15 -14.43 9.07
C LEU A 71 5.86 -12.93 8.89
N LEU A 72 6.28 -12.34 7.76
CA LEU A 72 5.96 -10.96 7.43
C LEU A 72 4.45 -10.72 7.32
N HIS A 73 3.69 -11.64 6.71
CA HIS A 73 2.23 -11.52 6.66
C HIS A 73 1.62 -11.49 8.07
N GLU A 74 2.11 -12.32 8.99
CA GLU A 74 1.66 -12.30 10.39
C GLU A 74 1.97 -10.97 11.08
N GLU A 75 3.16 -10.41 10.86
CA GLU A 75 3.52 -9.07 11.35
C GLU A 75 2.63 -7.98 10.76
N MET A 76 2.32 -8.06 9.46
CA MET A 76 1.42 -7.15 8.75
C MET A 76 -0.01 -7.21 9.30
N ARG A 77 -0.55 -8.42 9.55
CA ARG A 77 -1.87 -8.60 10.20
C ARG A 77 -1.91 -7.95 11.58
N ARG A 78 -0.88 -8.17 12.40
CA ARG A 78 -0.76 -7.54 13.73
C ARG A 78 -0.67 -6.02 13.66
N SER A 79 -0.14 -5.50 12.55
CA SER A 79 -0.02 -4.07 12.27
C SER A 79 -1.26 -3.48 11.56
N ASN A 80 -2.36 -4.24 11.47
CA ASN A 80 -3.60 -3.82 10.81
C ASN A 80 -3.36 -3.35 9.36
N SER A 81 -2.53 -4.12 8.63
CA SER A 81 -2.24 -3.92 7.21
C SER A 81 -3.50 -3.91 6.35
N LEU A 82 -3.49 -3.11 5.28
CA LEU A 82 -4.51 -3.14 4.22
C LEU A 82 -4.29 -4.33 3.27
N ILE A 83 -3.03 -4.70 3.06
CA ILE A 83 -2.59 -5.82 2.20
C ILE A 83 -2.61 -7.12 3.00
#